data_AF-A0A090T3P1-F1
#
_entry.id   AF-A0A090T3P1-F1
#
_cell.length_a   1.000
_cell.length_b   1.000
_cell.length_c   1.000
_cell.angle_alpha   90.00
_cell.angle_beta   90.00
_cell.angle_gamma   90.00
#
_symmetry.space_group_name_H-M   'P 1'
#
loop_
_entity.id
_entity.type
_entity.pdbx_description
1 polymer ?
#
loop_
_entity_poly.entity_id
_entity_poly.type
_entity_poly.pdbx_seq_one_letter_code
_entity_poly.pdbx_strand_id
1 'polypeptide(L)'
;MSQLTTAIAQLVSKLETAPQGCKRLEQDIEGRPKSHCIDWLEAQPHYPKFYWQSRDTREEVVALGQLHTFSEAAPAYTILAENQRVWGGRSFDGHTDKNRRCMSAFFFLPQIELIRFDESWRIAVNISMSVEKAIAALKQLVIDVAELPPLATSISSLTHTPSEQQWHQLVGDVLTGIENNQFKKVVLARKTTVDVKQPISPAQLLKASYRENHHSFHFMMVLSKELAFVGSTPERLYRRVGQQLETEALAGTIGRGDNAADDMKLANWLTQDVKNINENQYVVDDILQSLAPHSNEVHLEQELRLVRLRKVQHLKRNIVAQLNKGINAVQLLQALQPTAAVAACLATKQWRLLNKESRSLGDGMQLCGLLKP
;
A
#
# COMPACT_ATOMS: atom_id res chain seq x y z
N MET A 1 33.32 -12.08 4.17
CA MET A 1 31.88 -12.39 4.20
C MET A 1 31.11 -11.08 4.19
N SER A 2 29.95 -11.00 3.51
CA SER A 2 29.12 -9.80 3.58
C SER A 2 28.50 -9.67 4.98
N GLN A 3 28.15 -8.45 5.40
CA GLN A 3 27.48 -8.19 6.68
C GLN A 3 26.19 -9.02 6.83
N LEU A 4 25.45 -9.17 5.72
CA LEU A 4 24.24 -10.00 5.66
C LEU A 4 24.56 -11.50 5.84
N THR A 5 25.64 -12.01 5.24
CA THR A 5 26.08 -13.41 5.47
C THR A 5 26.36 -13.66 6.95
N THR A 6 27.09 -12.76 7.60
CA THR A 6 27.41 -12.87 9.03
C THR A 6 26.15 -12.85 9.88
N ALA A 7 25.23 -11.92 9.63
CA ALA A 7 23.97 -11.83 10.36
C ALA A 7 23.10 -13.09 10.17
N ILE A 8 23.05 -13.66 8.96
CA ILE A 8 22.32 -14.91 8.71
C ILE A 8 22.94 -16.08 9.48
N ALA A 9 24.28 -16.21 9.48
CA ALA A 9 24.96 -17.26 10.23
C ALA A 9 24.70 -17.15 11.74
N GLN A 10 24.74 -15.93 12.29
CA GLN A 10 24.39 -15.66 13.69
C GLN A 10 22.92 -16.00 13.99
N LEU A 11 22.00 -15.63 13.10
CA LEU A 11 20.58 -15.94 13.25
C LEU A 11 20.30 -17.46 13.21
N VAL A 12 21.02 -18.20 12.35
CA VAL A 12 20.96 -19.67 12.32
C VAL A 12 21.47 -20.28 13.63
N SER A 13 22.59 -19.79 14.18
CA SER A 13 23.09 -20.27 15.47
C SER A 13 22.13 -19.98 16.64
N LYS A 14 21.47 -18.81 16.61
CA LYS A 14 20.39 -18.48 17.57
C LYS A 14 19.19 -19.41 17.44
N LEU A 15 18.84 -19.84 16.22
CA LEU A 15 17.75 -20.78 15.98
C LEU A 15 18.05 -22.16 16.56
N GLU A 16 19.27 -22.67 16.40
CA GLU A 16 19.69 -23.99 16.92
C GLU A 16 19.62 -24.10 18.45
N THR A 17 19.68 -22.95 19.14
CA THR A 17 19.63 -22.85 20.61
C THR A 17 18.32 -22.23 21.12
N ALA A 18 17.34 -22.02 20.24
CA ALA A 18 16.11 -21.33 20.57
C ALA A 18 15.25 -22.11 21.59
N PRO A 19 14.72 -21.46 22.64
CA PRO A 19 13.80 -22.10 23.57
C PRO A 19 12.53 -22.60 22.88
N GLN A 20 11.96 -23.69 23.42
CA GLN A 20 10.67 -24.20 22.95
C GLN A 20 9.60 -23.11 23.07
N GLY A 21 8.81 -22.92 22.01
CA GLY A 21 7.76 -21.92 21.95
C GLY A 21 8.21 -20.55 21.43
N CYS A 22 9.49 -20.33 21.15
CA CYS A 22 9.97 -19.14 20.47
C CYS A 22 9.25 -18.95 19.12
N LYS A 23 8.66 -17.78 18.89
CA LYS A 23 7.87 -17.46 17.68
C LYS A 23 8.62 -16.63 16.65
N ARG A 24 9.67 -15.92 17.09
CA ARG A 24 10.41 -14.99 16.24
C ARG A 24 11.79 -14.73 16.81
N LEU A 25 12.80 -14.74 15.95
CA LEU A 25 14.16 -14.33 16.27
C LEU A 25 14.64 -13.26 15.30
N GLU A 26 15.54 -12.42 15.79
CA GLU A 26 16.03 -11.24 15.08
C GLU A 26 17.54 -11.11 15.26
N GLN A 27 18.19 -10.60 14.23
CA GLN A 27 19.62 -10.33 14.22
C GLN A 27 19.87 -9.00 13.51
N ASP A 28 20.53 -8.08 14.21
CA ASP A 28 20.99 -6.83 13.62
C ASP A 28 22.08 -7.11 12.59
N ILE A 29 22.08 -6.31 11.53
CA ILE A 29 23.09 -6.32 10.48
C ILE A 29 23.99 -5.12 10.73
N GLU A 30 25.26 -5.38 10.97
CA GLU A 30 26.24 -4.30 11.14
C GLU A 30 26.40 -3.54 9.83
N GLY A 31 26.05 -2.26 9.81
CA GLY A 31 26.15 -1.42 8.61
C GLY A 31 25.05 -1.67 7.57
N ARG A 32 25.29 -1.23 6.34
CA ARG A 32 24.31 -1.26 5.25
C ARG A 32 24.57 -2.43 4.30
N PRO A 33 23.57 -3.29 4.03
CA PRO A 33 23.66 -4.30 2.98
C PRO A 33 24.08 -3.69 1.63
N LYS A 34 24.95 -4.39 0.90
CA LYS A 34 25.50 -3.90 -0.38
C LYS A 34 24.44 -3.72 -1.46
N SER A 35 23.47 -4.62 -1.51
CA SER A 35 22.45 -4.67 -2.57
C SER A 35 21.20 -3.89 -2.17
N HIS A 36 20.55 -3.28 -3.16
CA HIS A 36 19.27 -2.61 -2.95
C HIS A 36 18.19 -3.64 -2.58
N CYS A 37 17.27 -3.32 -1.67
CA CYS A 37 16.22 -4.23 -1.21
C CYS A 37 15.36 -4.80 -2.35
N ILE A 38 15.01 -3.96 -3.34
CA ILE A 38 14.26 -4.38 -4.53
C ILE A 38 15.02 -5.43 -5.36
N ASP A 39 16.33 -5.23 -5.59
CA ASP A 39 17.17 -6.19 -6.31
C ASP A 39 17.29 -7.50 -5.52
N TRP A 40 17.46 -7.38 -4.20
CA TRP A 40 17.56 -8.52 -3.30
C TRP A 40 16.28 -9.35 -3.30
N LEU A 41 15.11 -8.73 -3.14
CA LEU A 41 13.80 -9.38 -3.18
C LEU A 41 13.58 -10.16 -4.49
N GLU A 42 13.91 -9.57 -5.63
CA GLU A 42 13.73 -10.21 -6.95
C GLU A 42 14.50 -11.53 -7.05
N ALA A 43 15.72 -11.57 -6.52
CA ALA A 43 16.58 -12.76 -6.55
C ALA A 43 16.11 -13.91 -5.64
N GLN A 44 15.21 -13.67 -4.68
CA GLN A 44 14.87 -14.70 -3.69
C GLN A 44 13.96 -15.80 -4.25
N PRO A 45 14.11 -17.05 -3.77
CA PRO A 45 13.27 -18.16 -4.23
C PRO A 45 11.92 -18.27 -3.50
N HIS A 46 11.78 -17.61 -2.35
CA HIS A 46 10.63 -17.74 -1.45
C HIS A 46 9.44 -16.90 -1.93
N TYR A 47 8.26 -17.52 -2.01
CA TYR A 47 6.98 -16.85 -2.30
C TYR A 47 6.00 -17.01 -1.12
N PRO A 48 5.09 -16.04 -0.92
CA PRO A 48 5.00 -14.75 -1.61
C PRO A 48 6.19 -13.85 -1.28
N LYS A 49 6.41 -12.84 -2.13
CA LYS A 49 7.38 -11.78 -1.90
C LYS A 49 6.64 -10.48 -1.68
N PHE A 50 7.06 -9.71 -0.69
CA PHE A 50 6.48 -8.40 -0.42
C PHE A 50 7.58 -7.38 -0.14
N TYR A 51 7.50 -6.24 -0.81
CA TYR A 51 8.31 -5.07 -0.56
C TYR A 51 7.43 -3.92 -0.13
N TRP A 52 7.89 -3.14 0.85
CA TRP A 52 7.25 -1.91 1.26
C TRP A 52 8.27 -0.90 1.77
N GLN A 53 8.09 0.36 1.41
CA GLN A 53 8.81 1.48 1.96
C GLN A 53 7.85 2.58 2.36
N SER A 54 8.11 3.20 3.51
CA SER A 54 7.40 4.39 3.96
C SER A 54 7.69 5.60 3.06
N ARG A 55 6.72 6.50 2.92
CA ARG A 55 6.87 7.72 2.09
C ARG A 55 7.96 8.69 2.57
N ASP A 56 8.28 8.65 3.86
CA ASP A 56 9.35 9.44 4.49
C ASP A 56 10.69 8.71 4.45
N THR A 57 10.75 7.54 3.82
CA THR A 57 11.94 6.70 3.64
C THR A 57 12.56 6.18 4.94
N ARG A 58 11.88 6.36 6.07
CA ARG A 58 12.38 5.89 7.37
C ARG A 58 12.30 4.38 7.54
N GLU A 59 11.26 3.74 7.00
CA GLU A 59 11.10 2.30 7.11
C GLU A 59 11.09 1.64 5.73
N GLU A 60 11.80 0.54 5.59
CA GLU A 60 11.84 -0.29 4.39
C GLU A 60 11.86 -1.76 4.79
N VAL A 61 11.03 -2.57 4.14
CA VAL A 61 10.85 -3.98 4.48
C VAL A 61 10.79 -4.82 3.22
N VAL A 62 11.52 -5.93 3.27
CA VAL A 62 11.33 -7.10 2.41
C VAL A 62 10.81 -8.24 3.26
N ALA A 63 9.65 -8.79 2.91
CA ALA A 63 8.99 -9.91 3.56
C ALA A 63 8.88 -11.10 2.59
N LEU A 64 9.31 -12.28 3.02
CA LEU A 64 9.53 -13.44 2.16
C LEU A 64 8.90 -14.70 2.76
N GLY A 65 8.29 -15.51 1.90
CA GLY A 65 7.65 -16.76 2.31
C GLY A 65 6.40 -16.52 3.15
N GLN A 66 5.67 -17.57 3.48
CA GLN A 66 4.50 -17.48 4.35
C GLN A 66 4.46 -18.64 5.34
N LEU A 67 4.14 -18.33 6.59
CA LEU A 67 3.84 -19.34 7.63
C LEU A 67 2.35 -19.45 7.87
N HIS A 68 1.64 -18.33 7.80
CA HIS A 68 0.19 -18.25 7.91
C HIS A 68 -0.33 -17.28 6.85
N THR A 69 -1.52 -17.57 6.32
CA THR A 69 -2.26 -16.68 5.45
C THR A 69 -3.62 -16.38 6.06
N PHE A 70 -4.14 -15.20 5.76
CA PHE A 70 -5.41 -14.71 6.25
C PHE A 70 -6.17 -14.01 5.14
N SER A 71 -7.42 -14.41 4.92
CA SER A 71 -8.39 -13.69 4.09
C SER A 71 -9.07 -12.53 4.84
N GLU A 72 -8.94 -12.51 6.17
CA GLU A 72 -9.31 -11.42 7.05
C GLU A 72 -8.23 -11.26 8.11
N ALA A 73 -7.86 -10.04 8.47
CA ALA A 73 -6.77 -9.86 9.43
C ALA A 73 -7.15 -10.12 10.91
N ALA A 74 -8.42 -10.41 11.22
CA ALA A 74 -8.88 -10.58 12.61
C ALA A 74 -8.25 -11.78 13.32
N PRO A 75 -8.15 -12.98 12.72
CA PRO A 75 -7.52 -14.14 13.36
C PRO A 75 -6.03 -13.93 13.69
N ALA A 76 -5.34 -13.00 13.01
CA ALA A 76 -3.94 -12.69 13.30
C ALA A 76 -3.74 -12.19 14.75
N TYR A 77 -4.75 -11.53 15.34
CA TYR A 77 -4.69 -11.06 16.72
C TYR A 77 -4.62 -12.19 17.75
N THR A 78 -5.20 -13.36 17.45
CA THR A 78 -5.20 -14.49 18.38
C THR A 78 -3.98 -15.38 18.17
N ILE A 79 -3.48 -15.48 16.94
CA ILE A 79 -2.46 -16.47 16.55
C ILE A 79 -1.04 -15.94 16.73
N LEU A 80 -0.81 -14.64 16.53
CA LEU A 80 0.54 -14.07 16.41
C LEU A 80 1.06 -13.51 17.72
N ALA A 81 2.37 -13.58 17.93
CA ALA A 81 3.05 -12.87 19.01
C ALA A 81 3.10 -11.36 18.75
N GLU A 82 3.31 -10.55 19.79
CA GLU A 82 3.30 -9.08 19.71
C GLU A 82 4.36 -8.52 18.75
N ASN A 83 5.52 -9.17 18.63
CA ASN A 83 6.60 -8.74 17.73
C ASN A 83 6.46 -9.27 16.29
N GLN A 84 5.36 -9.93 15.94
CA GLN A 84 5.13 -10.47 14.61
C GLN A 84 4.26 -9.54 13.77
N ARG A 85 4.68 -9.35 12.51
CA ARG A 85 4.00 -8.48 11.54
C ARG A 85 3.34 -9.28 10.45
N VAL A 86 2.19 -8.81 10.00
CA VAL A 86 1.47 -9.34 8.84
C VAL A 86 1.57 -8.34 7.70
N TRP A 87 1.77 -8.86 6.50
CA TRP A 87 1.88 -8.06 5.29
C TRP A 87 0.82 -8.48 4.29
N GLY A 88 0.33 -7.55 3.48
CA GLY A 88 -0.65 -7.86 2.46
C GLY A 88 -1.53 -6.70 2.08
N GLY A 89 -2.76 -6.99 1.64
CA GLY A 89 -3.71 -5.97 1.27
C GLY A 89 -5.12 -6.50 1.04
N ARG A 90 -6.01 -5.54 0.80
CA ARG A 90 -7.42 -5.75 0.51
C ARG A 90 -7.77 -5.09 -0.81
N SER A 91 -8.40 -5.85 -1.69
CA SER A 91 -8.92 -5.35 -2.96
C SER A 91 -10.13 -4.44 -2.73
N PHE A 92 -10.38 -3.54 -3.69
CA PHE A 92 -11.61 -2.75 -3.69
C PHE A 92 -12.86 -3.56 -4.10
N ASP A 93 -12.69 -4.60 -4.93
CA ASP A 93 -13.78 -5.32 -5.59
C ASP A 93 -13.54 -6.85 -5.69
N GLY A 94 -13.06 -7.43 -4.59
CA GLY A 94 -12.72 -8.85 -4.47
C GLY A 94 -13.76 -9.85 -5.00
N HIS A 95 -13.29 -10.84 -5.76
CA HIS A 95 -14.09 -11.96 -6.29
C HIS A 95 -15.34 -11.55 -7.07
N THR A 96 -15.24 -10.53 -7.93
CA THR A 96 -16.27 -10.23 -8.93
C THR A 96 -16.06 -11.03 -10.22
N ASP A 97 -17.11 -11.21 -11.02
CA ASP A 97 -17.00 -11.79 -12.37
C ASP A 97 -15.97 -11.09 -13.25
N LYS A 98 -15.73 -9.80 -12.99
CA LYS A 98 -14.77 -8.96 -13.71
C LYS A 98 -13.31 -9.21 -13.29
N ASN A 99 -13.07 -9.76 -12.09
CA ASN A 99 -11.72 -9.93 -11.56
C ASN A 99 -11.55 -11.26 -10.78
N ARG A 100 -11.76 -12.38 -11.48
CA ARG A 100 -11.71 -13.74 -10.89
C ARG A 100 -10.35 -14.13 -10.31
N ARG A 101 -9.27 -13.46 -10.73
CA ARG A 101 -7.90 -13.70 -10.24
C ARG A 101 -7.54 -12.85 -9.02
N CYS A 102 -8.37 -11.86 -8.66
CA CYS A 102 -8.12 -10.98 -7.52
C CYS A 102 -8.81 -11.50 -6.26
N MET A 103 -8.00 -11.74 -5.23
CA MET A 103 -8.49 -12.12 -3.90
C MET A 103 -9.14 -10.93 -3.22
N SER A 104 -10.20 -11.16 -2.43
CA SER A 104 -10.83 -10.08 -1.66
C SER A 104 -9.87 -9.42 -0.69
N ALA A 105 -9.08 -10.21 0.02
CA ALA A 105 -7.89 -9.78 0.71
C ALA A 105 -6.88 -10.93 0.78
N PHE A 106 -5.62 -10.56 0.91
CA PHE A 106 -4.53 -11.49 1.14
C PHE A 106 -3.57 -10.87 2.15
N PHE A 107 -3.46 -11.52 3.30
CA PHE A 107 -2.55 -11.17 4.37
C PHE A 107 -1.72 -12.38 4.73
N PHE A 108 -0.45 -12.21 5.08
CA PHE A 108 0.40 -13.32 5.48
C PHE A 108 1.42 -12.93 6.56
N LEU A 109 1.70 -13.88 7.45
CA LEU A 109 2.87 -13.84 8.33
C LEU A 109 4.08 -14.31 7.49
N PRO A 110 5.08 -13.45 7.22
CA PRO A 110 6.25 -13.86 6.44
C PRO A 110 7.09 -14.86 7.21
N GLN A 111 7.84 -15.69 6.49
CA GLN A 111 8.83 -16.55 7.14
C GLN A 111 10.09 -15.74 7.49
N ILE A 112 10.54 -14.87 6.59
CA ILE A 112 11.75 -14.06 6.73
C ILE A 112 11.40 -12.59 6.46
N GLU A 113 11.98 -11.68 7.23
CA GLU A 113 11.93 -10.24 6.97
C GLU A 113 13.33 -9.64 6.99
N LEU A 114 13.67 -8.84 5.98
CA LEU A 114 14.77 -7.87 6.04
C LEU A 114 14.15 -6.49 6.28
N ILE A 115 14.60 -5.80 7.32
CA ILE A 115 13.98 -4.60 7.84
C ILE A 115 15.05 -3.53 7.98
N ARG A 116 14.78 -2.35 7.44
CA ARG A 116 15.50 -1.13 7.75
C ARG A 116 14.55 -0.17 8.46
N PHE A 117 15.01 0.38 9.59
CA PHE A 117 14.39 1.53 10.22
C PHE A 117 15.47 2.59 10.47
N ASP A 118 15.28 3.77 9.88
CA ASP A 118 16.31 4.79 9.73
C ASP A 118 17.60 4.17 9.16
N GLU A 119 18.70 4.16 9.91
CA GLU A 119 19.98 3.56 9.51
C GLU A 119 20.19 2.13 10.04
N SER A 120 19.29 1.65 10.89
CA SER A 120 19.40 0.34 11.54
C SER A 120 18.82 -0.75 10.65
N TRP A 121 19.63 -1.79 10.40
CA TRP A 121 19.25 -2.95 9.61
C TRP A 121 19.16 -4.19 10.46
N ARG A 122 18.19 -5.04 10.15
CA ARG A 122 17.99 -6.32 10.83
C ARG A 122 17.33 -7.34 9.93
N ILE A 123 17.69 -8.59 10.12
CA ILE A 123 17.02 -9.75 9.55
C ILE A 123 16.28 -10.49 10.65
N ALA A 124 15.04 -10.87 10.35
CA ALA A 124 14.17 -11.57 11.27
C ALA A 124 13.62 -12.84 10.62
N VAL A 125 13.35 -13.84 11.45
CA VAL A 125 12.74 -15.10 11.05
C VAL A 125 11.60 -15.43 12.01
N ASN A 126 10.42 -15.67 11.46
CA ASN A 126 9.31 -16.22 12.22
C ASN A 126 9.43 -17.75 12.27
N ILE A 127 9.06 -18.31 13.41
CA ILE A 127 9.18 -19.73 13.71
C ILE A 127 7.76 -20.28 13.91
N SER A 128 7.42 -21.32 13.14
CA SER A 128 6.17 -22.06 13.31
C SER A 128 6.42 -23.36 14.10
N MET A 129 6.10 -24.52 13.52
CA MET A 129 6.20 -25.82 14.19
C MET A 129 7.60 -26.46 14.10
N SER A 130 8.49 -25.95 13.24
CA SER A 130 9.82 -26.55 13.01
C SER A 130 10.87 -25.47 12.83
N VAL A 131 11.89 -25.52 13.70
CA VAL A 131 13.10 -24.69 13.61
C VAL A 131 13.92 -25.07 12.38
N GLU A 132 13.94 -26.35 12.03
CA GLU A 132 14.66 -26.89 10.87
C GLU A 132 14.16 -26.26 9.56
N LYS A 133 12.83 -26.07 9.42
CA LYS A 133 12.25 -25.36 8.27
C LYS A 133 12.65 -23.89 8.22
N ALA A 134 12.77 -23.22 9.37
CA ALA A 134 13.24 -21.84 9.44
C ALA A 134 14.71 -21.73 9.04
N ILE A 135 15.57 -22.64 9.53
CA ILE A 135 16.98 -22.72 9.14
C ILE A 135 17.11 -23.01 7.64
N ALA A 136 16.32 -23.96 7.11
CA ALA A 136 16.34 -24.29 5.69
C ALA A 136 16.00 -23.10 4.80
N ALA A 137 15.00 -22.29 5.17
CA ALA A 137 14.64 -21.09 4.42
C ALA A 137 15.75 -20.02 4.45
N LEU A 138 16.38 -19.80 5.61
CA LEU A 138 17.53 -18.88 5.71
C LEU A 138 18.71 -19.33 4.85
N LYS A 139 19.01 -20.64 4.81
CA LYS A 139 20.08 -21.21 3.99
C LYS A 139 19.81 -21.12 2.48
N GLN A 140 18.56 -20.94 2.07
CA GLN A 140 18.16 -20.76 0.67
C GLN A 140 18.21 -19.30 0.20
N LEU A 141 18.50 -18.34 1.09
CA LEU A 141 18.61 -16.94 0.69
C LEU A 141 19.79 -16.71 -0.25
N VAL A 142 19.53 -15.96 -1.32
CA VAL A 142 20.57 -15.49 -2.24
C VAL A 142 21.16 -14.22 -1.66
N ILE A 143 22.46 -14.24 -1.34
CA ILE A 143 23.14 -13.13 -0.65
C ILE A 143 23.70 -12.11 -1.64
N ASP A 144 24.56 -12.57 -2.53
CA ASP A 144 25.18 -11.74 -3.55
C ASP A 144 24.24 -11.66 -4.75
N VAL A 145 23.61 -10.49 -4.92
CA VAL A 145 22.66 -10.25 -6.01
C VAL A 145 23.19 -9.15 -6.92
N ALA A 146 23.03 -9.37 -8.22
CA ALA A 146 23.34 -8.35 -9.22
C ALA A 146 22.28 -7.25 -9.23
N GLU A 147 22.68 -6.05 -9.63
CA GLU A 147 21.74 -4.96 -9.83
C GLU A 147 20.78 -5.30 -10.99
N LEU A 148 19.48 -5.05 -10.81
CA LEU A 148 18.52 -5.23 -11.90
C LEU A 148 18.81 -4.27 -13.06
N PRO A 149 18.80 -4.76 -14.31
CA PRO A 149 18.99 -3.91 -15.46
C PRO A 149 17.82 -2.92 -15.58
N PRO A 150 18.06 -1.71 -16.13
CA PRO A 150 16.99 -0.76 -16.41
C PRO A 150 15.86 -1.38 -17.23
N LEU A 151 14.65 -0.82 -17.09
CA LEU A 151 13.51 -1.22 -17.90
C LEU A 151 13.80 -0.94 -19.38
N ALA A 152 13.91 -1.99 -20.19
CA ALA A 152 14.23 -1.90 -21.62
C ALA A 152 13.21 -2.73 -22.42
N THR A 153 12.08 -2.12 -22.75
CA THR A 153 11.05 -2.72 -23.59
C THR A 153 10.34 -1.63 -24.38
N SER A 154 9.58 -2.02 -25.40
CA SER A 154 8.69 -1.11 -26.14
C SER A 154 7.25 -1.58 -26.02
N ILE A 155 6.34 -0.62 -26.04
CA ILE A 155 4.91 -0.89 -26.03
C ILE A 155 4.52 -1.47 -27.39
N SER A 156 3.83 -2.60 -27.38
CA SER A 156 3.24 -3.21 -28.58
C SER A 156 1.78 -2.77 -28.77
N SER A 157 1.01 -2.63 -27.69
CA SER A 157 -0.39 -2.24 -27.73
C SER A 157 -0.82 -1.49 -26.47
N LEU A 158 -1.82 -0.61 -26.62
CA LEU A 158 -2.49 0.08 -25.52
C LEU A 158 -3.99 -0.10 -25.67
N THR A 159 -4.64 -0.62 -24.64
CA THR A 159 -6.10 -0.75 -24.59
C THR A 159 -6.65 -0.07 -23.36
N HIS A 160 -7.66 0.78 -23.52
CA HIS A 160 -8.32 1.48 -22.42
C HIS A 160 -9.68 0.84 -22.10
N THR A 161 -9.99 0.71 -20.81
CA THR A 161 -11.30 0.25 -20.34
C THR A 161 -11.73 1.09 -19.14
N PRO A 162 -12.81 1.90 -19.25
CA PRO A 162 -13.60 2.13 -20.47
C PRO A 162 -12.81 2.82 -21.59
N SER A 163 -13.30 2.70 -22.84
CA SER A 163 -12.82 3.52 -23.97
C SER A 163 -13.14 5.00 -23.77
N GLU A 164 -12.58 5.88 -24.59
CA GLU A 164 -12.85 7.33 -24.51
C GLU A 164 -14.34 7.66 -24.66
N GLN A 165 -15.01 7.08 -25.66
CA GLN A 165 -16.45 7.28 -25.86
C GLN A 165 -17.25 6.78 -24.64
N GLN A 166 -16.92 5.60 -24.13
CA GLN A 166 -17.57 5.04 -22.95
C GLN A 166 -17.31 5.90 -21.71
N TRP A 167 -16.11 6.49 -21.60
CA TRP A 167 -15.76 7.41 -20.52
C TRP A 167 -16.61 8.69 -20.58
N HIS A 168 -16.80 9.29 -21.76
CA HIS A 168 -17.68 10.45 -21.90
C HIS A 168 -19.12 10.15 -21.49
N GLN A 169 -19.66 9.02 -21.92
CA GLN A 169 -21.00 8.57 -21.50
C GLN A 169 -21.07 8.38 -19.97
N LEU A 170 -20.08 7.70 -19.40
CA LEU A 170 -19.96 7.45 -17.96
C LEU A 170 -19.95 8.76 -17.14
N VAL A 171 -19.21 9.77 -17.61
CA VAL A 171 -19.15 11.09 -16.99
C VAL A 171 -20.49 11.81 -17.11
N GLY A 172 -21.15 11.75 -18.28
CA GLY A 172 -22.48 12.34 -18.49
C GLY A 172 -23.55 11.76 -17.55
N ASP A 173 -23.57 10.44 -17.37
CA ASP A 173 -24.46 9.77 -16.42
C ASP A 173 -24.25 10.28 -14.99
N VAL A 174 -22.98 10.42 -14.58
CA VAL A 174 -22.61 10.90 -13.24
C VAL A 174 -23.01 12.34 -13.03
N LEU A 175 -22.78 13.23 -14.00
CA LEU A 175 -23.19 14.63 -13.92
C LEU A 175 -24.70 14.76 -13.79
N THR A 176 -25.46 14.03 -14.62
CA THR A 176 -26.93 13.97 -14.53
C THR A 176 -27.40 13.48 -13.16
N GLY A 177 -26.74 12.47 -12.58
CA GLY A 177 -27.05 11.97 -11.24
C GLY A 177 -26.76 13.00 -10.13
N ILE A 178 -25.70 13.79 -10.27
CA ILE A 178 -25.38 14.90 -9.34
C ILE A 178 -26.43 16.00 -9.41
N GLU A 179 -26.82 16.42 -10.63
CA GLU A 179 -27.85 17.43 -10.85
C GLU A 179 -29.20 17.01 -10.25
N ASN A 180 -29.55 15.73 -10.40
CA ASN A 180 -30.74 15.12 -9.82
C ASN A 180 -30.62 14.81 -8.31
N ASN A 181 -29.56 15.29 -7.64
CA ASN A 181 -29.28 15.07 -6.22
C ASN A 181 -29.24 13.60 -5.77
N GLN A 182 -28.98 12.66 -6.69
CA GLN A 182 -28.89 11.23 -6.36
C GLN A 182 -27.62 10.91 -5.53
N PHE A 183 -26.56 11.68 -5.77
CA PHE A 183 -25.29 11.61 -5.04
C PHE A 183 -24.53 12.93 -5.19
N LYS A 184 -23.51 13.15 -4.35
CA LYS A 184 -22.73 14.40 -4.34
C LYS A 184 -21.36 14.29 -5.01
N LYS A 185 -20.76 13.09 -5.04
CA LYS A 185 -19.44 12.83 -5.63
C LYS A 185 -19.33 11.36 -6.03
N VAL A 186 -18.84 11.09 -7.24
CA VAL A 186 -18.46 9.73 -7.69
C VAL A 186 -17.03 9.75 -8.20
N VAL A 187 -16.20 8.80 -7.76
CA VAL A 187 -14.87 8.58 -8.35
C VAL A 187 -14.99 7.49 -9.41
N LEU A 188 -14.56 7.81 -10.63
CA LEU A 188 -14.51 6.90 -11.76
C LEU A 188 -13.05 6.54 -12.04
N ALA A 189 -12.80 5.28 -12.39
CA ALA A 189 -11.46 4.78 -12.72
C ALA A 189 -11.42 4.28 -14.18
N ARG A 190 -10.23 4.33 -14.78
CA ARG A 190 -9.95 3.79 -16.11
C ARG A 190 -8.73 2.88 -16.06
N LYS A 191 -8.88 1.64 -16.50
CA LYS A 191 -7.77 0.72 -16.72
C LYS A 191 -7.11 0.99 -18.06
N THR A 192 -5.78 0.96 -18.08
CA THR A 192 -4.99 0.89 -19.31
C THR A 192 -4.20 -0.41 -19.29
N THR A 193 -4.50 -1.31 -20.22
CA THR A 193 -3.72 -2.51 -20.46
C THR A 193 -2.61 -2.15 -21.45
N VAL A 194 -1.36 -2.39 -21.03
CA VAL A 194 -0.17 -2.13 -21.84
C VAL A 194 0.46 -3.47 -22.20
N ASP A 195 0.40 -3.82 -23.49
CA ASP A 195 1.19 -4.94 -23.99
C ASP A 195 2.59 -4.45 -24.33
N VAL A 196 3.60 -5.23 -23.93
CA VAL A 196 5.01 -4.92 -24.15
C VAL A 196 5.65 -6.01 -24.98
N LYS A 197 6.61 -5.64 -25.84
CA LYS A 197 7.29 -6.61 -26.71
C LYS A 197 8.08 -7.63 -25.92
N GLN A 198 8.74 -7.18 -24.84
CA GLN A 198 9.53 -8.03 -23.95
C GLN A 198 8.97 -7.99 -22.53
N PRO A 199 8.99 -9.14 -21.82
CA PRO A 199 8.48 -9.24 -20.47
C PRO A 199 9.27 -8.30 -19.55
N ILE A 200 8.56 -7.71 -18.60
CA ILE A 200 9.12 -6.83 -17.59
C ILE A 200 8.96 -7.49 -16.22
N SER A 201 10.02 -7.50 -15.41
CA SER A 201 9.85 -7.93 -14.03
C SER A 201 9.11 -6.84 -13.22
N PRO A 202 8.26 -7.23 -12.25
CA PRO A 202 7.64 -6.31 -11.32
C PRO A 202 8.67 -5.43 -10.57
N ALA A 203 9.83 -6.01 -10.24
CA ALA A 203 10.92 -5.31 -9.56
C ALA A 203 11.55 -4.22 -10.43
N GLN A 204 11.74 -4.44 -11.74
CA GLN A 204 12.20 -3.40 -12.66
C GLN A 204 11.21 -2.24 -12.73
N LEU A 205 9.90 -2.53 -12.79
CA LEU A 205 8.86 -1.52 -12.81
C LEU A 205 8.86 -0.69 -11.50
N LEU A 206 8.96 -1.36 -10.35
CA LEU A 206 9.04 -0.68 -9.07
C LEU A 206 10.29 0.19 -8.96
N LYS A 207 11.45 -0.32 -9.39
CA LYS A 207 12.72 0.42 -9.32
C LYS A 207 12.71 1.65 -10.22
N ALA A 208 12.09 1.56 -11.40
CA ALA A 208 11.83 2.72 -12.25
C ALA A 208 10.88 3.73 -11.59
N SER A 209 9.80 3.26 -10.95
CA SER A 209 8.88 4.13 -10.19
C SER A 209 9.56 4.82 -9.01
N TYR A 210 10.38 4.07 -8.26
CA TYR A 210 11.11 4.54 -7.09
C TYR A 210 12.00 5.75 -7.37
N ARG A 211 12.74 5.72 -8.50
CA ARG A 211 13.66 6.79 -8.93
C ARG A 211 12.95 8.09 -9.29
N GLU A 212 11.66 8.02 -9.61
CA GLU A 212 10.90 9.13 -10.20
C GLU A 212 9.82 9.67 -9.25
N ASN A 213 9.21 8.80 -8.45
CA ASN A 213 8.05 9.10 -7.62
C ASN A 213 8.46 9.26 -6.15
N HIS A 214 9.22 10.31 -5.86
CA HIS A 214 9.59 10.67 -4.49
C HIS A 214 8.36 10.97 -3.60
N HIS A 215 8.56 10.99 -2.28
CA HIS A 215 7.49 11.23 -1.28
C HIS A 215 6.30 10.27 -1.40
N SER A 216 6.56 9.04 -1.86
CA SER A 216 5.54 8.01 -2.05
C SER A 216 5.87 6.78 -1.21
N PHE A 217 4.84 6.12 -0.69
CA PHE A 217 4.95 4.73 -0.28
C PHE A 217 5.22 3.90 -1.53
N HIS A 218 6.26 3.08 -1.51
CA HIS A 218 6.57 2.14 -2.58
C HIS A 218 6.23 0.74 -2.12
N PHE A 219 5.55 -0.03 -2.95
CA PHE A 219 5.16 -1.38 -2.59
C PHE A 219 5.17 -2.33 -3.77
N MET A 220 5.37 -3.60 -3.47
CA MET A 220 5.21 -4.68 -4.42
C MET A 220 4.82 -5.96 -3.70
N MET A 221 3.82 -6.66 -4.22
CA MET A 221 3.41 -7.98 -3.76
C MET A 221 3.51 -8.94 -4.95
N VAL A 222 4.28 -10.00 -4.82
CA VAL A 222 4.45 -11.04 -5.83
C VAL A 222 3.93 -12.35 -5.24
N LEU A 223 2.81 -12.82 -5.76
CA LEU A 223 2.15 -14.05 -5.30
C LEU A 223 2.71 -15.29 -6.02
N SER A 224 3.03 -15.13 -7.30
CA SER A 224 3.71 -16.13 -8.14
C SER A 224 4.55 -15.44 -9.20
N LYS A 225 5.26 -16.20 -10.02
CA LYS A 225 6.06 -15.66 -11.14
C LYS A 225 5.21 -14.86 -12.14
N GLU A 226 3.93 -15.16 -12.23
CA GLU A 226 2.98 -14.61 -13.21
C GLU A 226 2.07 -13.52 -12.61
N LEU A 227 2.06 -13.36 -11.28
CA LEU A 227 1.11 -12.48 -10.60
C LEU A 227 1.81 -11.58 -9.59
N ALA A 228 1.83 -10.29 -9.90
CA ALA A 228 2.32 -9.26 -9.03
C ALA A 228 1.42 -8.02 -9.04
N PHE A 229 1.45 -7.27 -7.94
CA PHE A 229 0.84 -5.97 -7.79
C PHE A 229 1.90 -4.99 -7.30
N VAL A 230 2.09 -3.89 -8.02
CA VAL A 230 3.15 -2.90 -7.80
C VAL A 230 2.54 -1.52 -7.79
N GLY A 231 3.04 -0.63 -6.94
CA GLY A 231 2.55 0.73 -6.94
C GLY A 231 3.41 1.69 -6.15
N SER A 232 3.12 2.98 -6.35
CA SER A 232 3.73 4.07 -5.62
C SER A 232 2.64 5.10 -5.34
N THR A 233 2.30 5.29 -4.06
CA THR A 233 1.19 6.15 -3.65
C THR A 233 1.67 7.21 -2.66
N PRO A 234 1.24 8.48 -2.80
CA PRO A 234 1.51 9.50 -1.79
C PRO A 234 0.62 9.37 -0.54
N GLU A 235 -0.51 8.65 -0.69
CA GLU A 235 -1.62 8.66 0.25
C GLU A 235 -1.48 7.58 1.32
N ARG A 236 -1.60 8.00 2.57
CA ARG A 236 -1.71 7.13 3.73
C ARG A 236 -3.19 6.84 4.03
N LEU A 237 -3.56 5.57 4.13
CA LEU A 237 -4.86 5.19 4.67
C LEU A 237 -4.94 5.50 6.18
N TYR A 238 -4.07 4.90 6.98
CA TYR A 238 -3.80 5.32 8.35
C TYR A 238 -2.43 4.81 8.82
N ARG A 239 -1.90 5.40 9.89
CA ARG A 239 -0.80 4.90 10.71
C ARG A 239 -1.30 4.85 12.14
N ARG A 240 -0.94 3.82 12.90
CA ARG A 240 -1.33 3.69 14.30
C ARG A 240 -0.13 3.35 15.17
N VAL A 241 -0.01 4.03 16.31
CA VAL A 241 0.93 3.69 17.39
C VAL A 241 0.15 3.70 18.69
N GLY A 242 0.06 2.54 19.36
CA GLY A 242 -0.80 2.38 20.53
C GLY A 242 -2.26 2.68 20.19
N GLN A 243 -2.84 3.72 20.80
CA GLN A 243 -4.20 4.19 20.51
C GLN A 243 -4.23 5.47 19.66
N GLN A 244 -3.08 6.03 19.28
CA GLN A 244 -3.03 7.21 18.42
C GLN A 244 -3.06 6.76 16.96
N LEU A 245 -4.05 7.28 16.21
CA LEU A 245 -4.22 7.08 14.78
C LEU A 245 -3.92 8.36 14.02
N GLU A 246 -3.20 8.25 12.92
CA GLU A 246 -2.96 9.34 11.96
C GLU A 246 -3.49 8.91 10.59
N THR A 247 -4.34 9.73 9.98
CA THR A 247 -4.81 9.60 8.60
C THR A 247 -4.77 10.97 7.92
N GLU A 248 -5.18 11.05 6.66
CA GLU A 248 -5.13 12.28 5.89
C GLU A 248 -6.20 12.32 4.81
N ALA A 249 -6.78 13.50 4.60
CA ALA A 249 -7.61 13.79 3.45
C ALA A 249 -6.72 14.36 2.33
N LEU A 250 -6.33 13.51 1.38
CA LEU A 250 -5.56 13.90 0.20
C LEU A 250 -6.49 13.94 -1.02
N ALA A 251 -7.02 15.12 -1.33
CA ALA A 251 -7.99 15.32 -2.41
C ALA A 251 -7.96 16.77 -2.89
N GLY A 252 -8.37 16.99 -4.14
CA GLY A 252 -8.13 18.24 -4.87
C GLY A 252 -6.77 18.19 -5.57
N THR A 253 -6.76 18.34 -6.89
CA THR A 253 -5.59 17.99 -7.72
C THR A 253 -5.42 18.99 -8.86
N ILE A 254 -4.16 19.36 -9.14
CA ILE A 254 -3.78 20.02 -10.39
C ILE A 254 -2.46 19.45 -10.92
N GLY A 255 -2.20 19.61 -12.22
CA GLY A 255 -0.92 19.29 -12.82
C GLY A 255 0.23 20.16 -12.30
N ARG A 256 1.46 19.76 -12.61
CA ARG A 256 2.66 20.59 -12.38
C ARG A 256 2.88 21.56 -13.54
N GLY A 257 3.53 22.69 -13.27
CA GLY A 257 3.87 23.68 -14.29
C GLY A 257 5.13 23.32 -15.08
N ASP A 258 5.28 23.90 -16.27
CA ASP A 258 6.45 23.69 -17.14
C ASP A 258 7.74 24.33 -16.58
N ASN A 259 7.57 25.34 -15.71
CA ASN A 259 8.64 26.02 -14.99
C ASN A 259 8.17 26.42 -13.58
N ALA A 260 9.10 26.90 -12.75
CA ALA A 260 8.83 27.22 -11.35
C ALA A 260 7.76 28.31 -11.14
N ALA A 261 7.69 29.31 -12.03
CA ALA A 261 6.70 30.37 -11.93
C ALA A 261 5.29 29.85 -12.23
N ASP A 262 5.15 29.05 -13.28
CA ASP A 262 3.86 28.45 -13.65
C ASP A 262 3.42 27.39 -12.63
N ASP A 263 4.36 26.61 -12.08
CA ASP A 263 4.07 25.67 -11.00
C ASP A 263 3.52 26.37 -9.75
N MET A 264 4.09 27.53 -9.41
CA MET A 264 3.60 28.36 -8.30
C MET A 264 2.22 28.96 -8.59
N LYS A 265 1.95 29.40 -9.83
CA LYS A 265 0.61 29.87 -10.23
C LYS A 265 -0.44 28.77 -10.08
N LEU A 266 -0.15 27.56 -10.57
CA LEU A 266 -1.04 26.40 -10.45
C LEU A 266 -1.26 26.02 -8.98
N ALA A 267 -0.22 26.12 -8.15
CA ALA A 267 -0.30 25.86 -6.72
C ALA A 267 -1.22 26.86 -6.01
N ASN A 268 -1.01 28.16 -6.26
CA ASN A 268 -1.83 29.22 -5.67
C ASN A 268 -3.29 29.11 -6.11
N TRP A 269 -3.52 28.81 -7.40
CA TRP A 269 -4.86 28.54 -7.91
C TRP A 269 -5.52 27.39 -7.16
N LEU A 270 -4.81 26.25 -7.00
CA LEU A 270 -5.39 25.07 -6.33
C LEU A 270 -5.78 25.37 -4.89
N THR A 271 -4.98 26.15 -4.17
CA THR A 271 -5.27 26.53 -2.77
C THR A 271 -6.43 27.50 -2.60
N GLN A 272 -6.90 28.12 -3.68
CA GLN A 272 -7.99 29.10 -3.69
C GLN A 272 -9.23 28.59 -4.45
N ASP A 273 -9.10 27.48 -5.19
CA ASP A 273 -10.18 26.93 -6.00
C ASP A 273 -11.25 26.27 -5.13
N VAL A 274 -12.43 26.89 -5.10
CA VAL A 274 -13.58 26.47 -4.27
C VAL A 274 -13.98 25.02 -4.56
N LYS A 275 -13.92 24.58 -5.82
CA LYS A 275 -14.27 23.20 -6.19
C LYS A 275 -13.32 22.19 -5.55
N ASN A 276 -12.01 22.39 -5.67
CA ASN A 276 -11.00 21.48 -5.11
C ASN A 276 -10.99 21.51 -3.57
N ILE A 277 -11.22 22.68 -2.96
CA ILE A 277 -11.37 22.81 -1.50
C ILE A 277 -12.59 22.00 -1.02
N ASN A 278 -13.73 22.14 -1.70
CA ASN A 278 -14.93 21.36 -1.39
C ASN A 278 -14.73 19.86 -1.62
N GLU A 279 -13.99 19.48 -2.66
CA GLU A 279 -13.63 18.08 -2.89
C GLU A 279 -12.83 17.50 -1.72
N ASN A 280 -11.86 18.26 -1.21
CA ASN A 280 -11.09 17.87 -0.03
C ASN A 280 -12.00 17.78 1.21
N GLN A 281 -12.95 18.71 1.38
CA GLN A 281 -13.89 18.71 2.51
C GLN A 281 -14.76 17.46 2.53
N TYR A 282 -15.26 17.00 1.38
CA TYR A 282 -16.02 15.74 1.33
C TYR A 282 -15.22 14.53 1.82
N VAL A 283 -13.89 14.52 1.62
CA VAL A 283 -13.02 13.45 2.12
C VAL A 283 -12.80 13.58 3.62
N VAL A 284 -12.59 14.80 4.12
CA VAL A 284 -12.51 15.08 5.57
C VAL A 284 -13.78 14.60 6.27
N ASP A 285 -14.95 15.00 5.79
CA ASP A 285 -16.24 14.68 6.42
C ASP A 285 -16.47 13.16 6.47
N ASP A 286 -16.16 12.43 5.38
CA ASP A 286 -16.25 10.97 5.31
C ASP A 286 -15.32 10.30 6.34
N ILE A 287 -14.07 10.78 6.47
CA ILE A 287 -13.12 10.25 7.45
C ILE A 287 -13.59 10.51 8.88
N LEU A 288 -14.02 11.74 9.19
CA LEU A 288 -14.50 12.10 10.53
C LEU A 288 -15.72 11.26 10.93
N GLN A 289 -16.67 11.10 10.00
CA GLN A 289 -17.85 10.25 10.21
C GLN A 289 -17.47 8.78 10.42
N SER A 290 -16.54 8.25 9.61
CA SER A 290 -16.04 6.88 9.75
C SER A 290 -15.28 6.65 11.06
N LEU A 291 -14.56 7.64 11.58
CA LEU A 291 -13.79 7.52 12.83
C LEU A 291 -14.62 7.73 14.10
N ALA A 292 -15.74 8.44 14.02
CA ALA A 292 -16.56 8.78 15.19
C ALA A 292 -16.94 7.59 16.10
N PRO A 293 -17.31 6.39 15.58
CA PRO A 293 -17.61 5.22 16.44
C PRO A 293 -16.37 4.59 17.09
N HIS A 294 -15.17 4.89 16.60
CA HIS A 294 -13.92 4.22 16.97
C HIS A 294 -12.96 5.09 17.77
N SER A 295 -13.28 6.38 17.93
CA SER A 295 -12.43 7.37 18.57
C SER A 295 -13.21 8.22 19.55
N ASN A 296 -12.51 8.68 20.58
CA ASN A 296 -13.03 9.54 21.63
C ASN A 296 -12.64 11.01 21.38
N GLU A 297 -11.58 11.24 20.61
CA GLU A 297 -11.12 12.57 20.23
C GLU A 297 -10.56 12.54 18.81
N VAL A 298 -10.88 13.55 18.01
CA VAL A 298 -10.37 13.70 16.64
C VAL A 298 -9.95 15.15 16.41
N HIS A 299 -8.70 15.32 16.00
CA HIS A 299 -8.07 16.59 15.67
C HIS A 299 -7.90 16.69 14.16
N LEU A 300 -8.62 17.64 13.55
CA LEU A 300 -8.45 18.02 12.16
C LEU A 300 -7.49 19.22 12.07
N GLU A 301 -6.45 19.08 11.26
CA GLU A 301 -5.62 20.22 10.88
C GLU A 301 -6.42 21.20 10.02
N GLN A 302 -6.52 22.45 10.49
CA GLN A 302 -7.30 23.50 9.83
C GLN A 302 -6.65 23.99 8.53
N GLU A 303 -5.31 23.98 8.47
CA GLU A 303 -4.57 24.46 7.31
C GLU A 303 -4.56 23.42 6.18
N LEU A 304 -4.95 23.86 4.98
CA LEU A 304 -4.77 23.09 3.76
C LEU A 304 -3.30 23.15 3.34
N ARG A 305 -2.63 22.00 3.37
CA ARG A 305 -1.25 21.87 2.91
C ARG A 305 -1.20 21.43 1.46
N LEU A 306 -0.21 21.93 0.72
CA LEU A 306 0.06 21.48 -0.63
C LEU A 306 1.09 20.34 -0.65
N VAL A 307 0.76 19.24 -1.30
CA VAL A 307 1.68 18.11 -1.55
C VAL A 307 2.08 18.12 -3.02
N ARG A 308 3.33 18.47 -3.32
CA ARG A 308 3.86 18.46 -4.69
C ARG A 308 4.48 17.11 -5.01
N LEU A 309 3.98 16.45 -6.06
CA LEU A 309 4.48 15.18 -6.57
C LEU A 309 5.06 15.37 -7.98
N ARG A 310 5.58 14.29 -8.56
CA ARG A 310 6.26 14.31 -9.87
C ARG A 310 5.42 14.96 -10.99
N LYS A 311 4.14 14.60 -11.11
CA LYS A 311 3.26 15.03 -12.22
C LYS A 311 2.04 15.83 -11.79
N VAL A 312 1.72 15.81 -10.51
CA VAL A 312 0.55 16.48 -9.94
C VAL A 312 0.90 17.08 -8.58
N GLN A 313 0.03 17.94 -8.07
CA GLN A 313 0.05 18.41 -6.70
C GLN A 313 -1.36 18.35 -6.11
N HIS A 314 -1.44 18.07 -4.81
CA HIS A 314 -2.68 17.82 -4.10
C HIS A 314 -2.88 18.76 -2.92
N LEU A 315 -4.13 19.01 -2.55
CA LEU A 315 -4.46 19.54 -1.23
C LEU A 315 -4.51 18.39 -0.21
N LYS A 316 -4.00 18.67 0.98
CA LYS A 316 -3.90 17.71 2.07
C LYS A 316 -4.31 18.35 3.39
N ARG A 317 -5.09 17.62 4.20
CA ARG A 317 -5.27 17.89 5.64
C ARG A 317 -4.96 16.66 6.46
N ASN A 318 -4.16 16.82 7.51
CA ASN A 318 -3.89 15.74 8.46
C ASN A 318 -5.05 15.58 9.44
N ILE A 319 -5.33 14.34 9.83
CA ILE A 319 -6.34 14.00 10.84
C ILE A 319 -5.67 13.07 11.85
N VAL A 320 -5.69 13.46 13.12
CA VAL A 320 -5.18 12.65 14.24
C VAL A 320 -6.35 12.26 15.12
N ALA A 321 -6.45 10.99 15.49
CA ALA A 321 -7.53 10.50 16.34
C ALA A 321 -6.97 9.69 17.52
N GLN A 322 -7.58 9.88 18.68
CA GLN A 322 -7.39 9.04 19.84
C GLN A 322 -8.45 7.94 19.81
N LEU A 323 -8.01 6.69 19.63
CA LEU A 323 -8.88 5.54 19.52
C LEU A 323 -9.41 5.08 20.88
N ASN A 324 -10.62 4.53 20.86
CA ASN A 324 -11.20 3.83 22.00
C ASN A 324 -10.37 2.58 22.34
N LYS A 325 -10.38 2.19 23.62
CA LYS A 325 -9.73 0.95 24.07
C LYS A 325 -10.33 -0.25 23.34
N GLY A 326 -9.47 -1.20 22.93
CA GLY A 326 -9.90 -2.45 22.29
C GLY A 326 -10.21 -2.34 20.79
N ILE A 327 -10.18 -1.14 20.20
CA ILE A 327 -10.27 -1.01 18.74
C ILE A 327 -9.07 -1.69 18.10
N ASN A 328 -9.31 -2.57 17.14
CA ASN A 328 -8.28 -3.28 16.40
C ASN A 328 -8.14 -2.76 14.95
N ALA A 329 -7.07 -3.15 14.26
CA ALA A 329 -6.78 -2.68 12.91
C ALA A 329 -7.79 -3.15 11.84
N VAL A 330 -8.51 -4.26 12.10
CA VAL A 330 -9.54 -4.76 11.18
C VAL A 330 -10.75 -3.85 11.17
N GLN A 331 -11.22 -3.44 12.36
CA GLN A 331 -12.30 -2.48 12.51
C GLN A 331 -11.95 -1.17 11.82
N LEU A 332 -10.71 -0.69 12.00
CA LEU A 332 -10.23 0.53 11.33
C LEU A 332 -10.16 0.39 9.81
N LEU A 333 -9.64 -0.75 9.30
CA LEU A 333 -9.58 -1.03 7.88
C LEU A 333 -10.99 -1.08 7.26
N GLN A 334 -11.97 -1.67 7.96
CA GLN A 334 -13.37 -1.69 7.52
C GLN A 334 -14.02 -0.30 7.56
N ALA A 335 -13.71 0.53 8.56
CA ALA A 335 -14.29 1.86 8.70
C ALA A 335 -13.75 2.86 7.67
N LEU A 336 -12.44 2.80 7.38
CA LEU A 336 -11.75 3.77 6.53
C LEU A 336 -11.69 3.34 5.04
N GLN A 337 -11.94 2.06 4.71
CA GLN A 337 -11.90 1.57 3.34
C GLN A 337 -13.32 1.30 2.78
N PRO A 338 -13.62 1.69 1.53
CA PRO A 338 -12.82 2.56 0.67
C PRO A 338 -12.96 4.04 1.09
N THR A 339 -11.90 4.82 0.93
CA THR A 339 -11.93 6.26 1.22
C THR A 339 -12.83 6.98 0.21
N ALA A 340 -13.44 8.11 0.61
CA ALA A 340 -14.13 8.99 -0.32
C ALA A 340 -13.22 9.61 -1.40
N ALA A 341 -11.90 9.55 -1.23
CA ALA A 341 -10.93 9.95 -2.25
C ALA A 341 -10.88 8.96 -3.43
N VAL A 342 -11.12 7.66 -3.19
CA VAL A 342 -10.97 6.61 -4.21
C VAL A 342 -12.29 5.98 -4.68
N ALA A 343 -13.36 6.00 -3.88
CA ALA A 343 -14.62 5.38 -4.27
C ALA A 343 -15.75 6.40 -4.49
N ALA A 344 -16.18 7.03 -3.41
CA ALA A 344 -17.17 8.10 -3.31
C ALA A 344 -17.52 8.34 -1.83
N CYS A 345 -18.21 9.44 -1.51
CA CYS A 345 -18.75 9.69 -0.16
C CYS A 345 -19.85 8.67 0.21
N LEU A 346 -20.06 8.40 1.51
CA LEU A 346 -21.03 7.43 2.07
C LEU A 346 -22.41 7.40 1.37
N ALA A 347 -23.02 8.56 1.08
CA ALA A 347 -24.31 8.62 0.38
C ALA A 347 -24.28 7.95 -1.02
N THR A 348 -23.12 7.96 -1.67
CA THR A 348 -22.91 7.35 -2.98
C THR A 348 -22.55 5.87 -2.87
N LYS A 349 -21.92 5.45 -1.77
CA LYS A 349 -21.71 4.02 -1.45
C LYS A 349 -23.07 3.30 -1.36
N GLN A 350 -24.07 3.95 -0.75
CA GLN A 350 -25.44 3.43 -0.66
C GLN A 350 -26.16 3.39 -2.02
N TRP A 351 -26.00 4.42 -2.87
CA TRP A 351 -26.54 4.42 -4.24
C TRP A 351 -25.94 3.30 -5.12
N ARG A 352 -24.63 3.04 -5.01
CA ARG A 352 -23.97 1.93 -5.74
C ARG A 352 -24.48 0.56 -5.32
N LEU A 353 -24.77 0.37 -4.03
CA LEU A 353 -25.35 -0.88 -3.51
C LEU A 353 -26.78 -1.11 -4.02
N LEU A 354 -27.56 -0.05 -4.19
CA LEU A 354 -28.95 -0.13 -4.63
C LEU A 354 -29.11 -0.38 -6.14
N ASN A 355 -28.16 0.07 -6.98
CA ASN A 355 -28.35 0.07 -8.43
C ASN A 355 -27.73 -1.11 -9.21
N LYS A 356 -27.14 -2.13 -8.55
CA LYS A 356 -26.70 -3.46 -9.08
C LYS A 356 -26.05 -3.58 -10.48
N GLU A 357 -25.79 -2.48 -11.19
CA GLU A 357 -25.20 -2.46 -12.53
C GLU A 357 -23.76 -1.94 -12.47
N SER A 358 -22.89 -2.86 -12.05
CA SER A 358 -21.64 -3.16 -12.75
C SER A 358 -20.63 -2.04 -13.03
N ARG A 359 -20.14 -1.29 -12.03
CA ARG A 359 -18.98 -0.40 -12.23
C ARG A 359 -17.91 -0.64 -11.14
N SER A 360 -16.98 -1.56 -11.46
CA SER A 360 -15.80 -1.91 -10.65
C SER A 360 -14.90 -0.68 -10.47
N LEU A 361 -14.23 -0.58 -9.32
CA LEU A 361 -13.24 0.46 -9.00
C LEU A 361 -11.93 0.27 -9.79
N GLY A 362 -11.90 -0.62 -10.78
CA GLY A 362 -10.70 -1.11 -11.45
C GLY A 362 -10.00 -2.18 -10.61
N ASP A 363 -8.94 -2.78 -11.16
CA ASP A 363 -8.12 -3.82 -10.51
C ASP A 363 -7.22 -3.25 -9.38
N GLY A 364 -7.71 -2.25 -8.65
CA GLY A 364 -6.99 -1.57 -7.58
C GLY A 364 -6.97 -2.40 -6.30
N MET A 365 -5.80 -2.47 -5.67
CA MET A 365 -5.64 -3.06 -4.34
C MET A 365 -5.07 -2.02 -3.38
N GLN A 366 -5.63 -1.97 -2.17
CA GLN A 366 -5.08 -1.18 -1.09
C GLN A 366 -4.22 -2.10 -0.22
N LEU A 367 -2.91 -1.87 -0.21
CA LEU A 367 -1.98 -2.63 0.61
C LEU A 367 -1.88 -2.02 2.00
N CYS A 368 -1.71 -2.88 3.00
CA CYS A 368 -1.34 -2.50 4.34
C CYS A 368 -0.28 -3.44 4.92
N GLY A 369 0.73 -2.86 5.55
CA GLY A 369 1.47 -3.56 6.59
C GLY A 369 0.65 -3.48 7.87
N LEU A 370 0.29 -4.62 8.44
CA LEU A 370 -0.43 -4.73 9.70
C LEU A 370 0.55 -5.26 10.75
N LEU A 371 1.05 -4.34 11.57
CA LEU A 371 1.59 -4.70 12.88
C LEU A 371 0.40 -5.09 13.77
N LYS A 372 0.51 -6.25 14.44
CA LYS A 372 -0.31 -6.48 15.64
C LYS A 372 0.17 -5.42 16.65
N PRO A 373 -0.69 -4.49 17.10
CA PRO A 373 -0.32 -3.44 18.03
C PRO A 373 0.05 -3.98 19.41
#